data_AF-A0A258G4X3-F1
#
_entry.id   AF-A0A258G4X3-F1
#
_cell.length_a   1.000
_cell.length_b   1.000
_cell.length_c   1.000
_cell.angle_alpha   90.00
_cell.angle_beta   90.00
_cell.angle_gamma   90.00
#
_symmetry.space_group_name_H-M   'P 1'
#
loop_
_entity.id
_entity.type
_entity.pdbx_description
1 polymer ?
#
loop_
_entity_poly.entity_id
_entity_poly.type
_entity_poly.pdbx_seq_one_letter_code
_entity_poly.pdbx_strand_id
1 'polypeptide(L)'
;MLEGQHEALTQAAITKALDGDTVALRLCLDRLAPPRRDAPIAVALPPVRSAADAVEASAALLAAVGEGEVTPDEAGRVMALLAAHKGIVEAGDLEARIAALETKGTAG
;
A
#
# COMPACT_ATOMS: atom_id res chain seq x y z
N MET A 1 4.72 30.82 11.23
CA MET A 1 5.43 30.39 9.99
C MET A 1 4.70 31.02 8.81
N LEU A 2 5.37 31.86 8.00
CA LEU A 2 4.83 32.56 6.81
C LEU A 2 3.34 32.98 6.89
N GLU A 3 2.96 33.75 7.90
CA GLU A 3 1.58 34.27 8.00
C GLU A 3 1.25 35.18 6.82
N GLY A 4 0.21 34.83 6.06
CA GLY A 4 -0.35 35.65 4.98
C GLY A 4 0.40 35.64 3.64
N GLN A 5 1.64 35.16 3.56
CA GLN A 5 2.41 35.18 2.31
C GLN A 5 2.11 34.02 1.36
N HIS A 6 1.32 33.05 1.78
CA HIS A 6 1.00 31.85 0.98
C HIS A 6 0.43 32.20 -0.40
N GLU A 7 -0.50 33.14 -0.45
CA GLU A 7 -1.18 33.52 -1.69
C GLU A 7 -0.23 34.27 -2.64
N ALA A 8 0.55 35.21 -2.11
CA ALA A 8 1.56 35.95 -2.87
C ALA A 8 2.67 35.03 -3.42
N LEU A 9 3.16 34.08 -2.62
CA LEU A 9 4.15 33.08 -3.05
C LEU A 9 3.56 32.14 -4.11
N THR A 10 2.31 31.73 -3.95
CA THR A 10 1.62 30.87 -4.93
C THR A 10 1.47 31.60 -6.27
N GLN A 11 1.03 32.86 -6.25
CA GLN A 11 0.90 33.66 -7.47
C GLN A 11 2.25 33.89 -8.16
N ALA A 12 3.31 34.17 -7.40
CA ALA A 12 4.65 34.34 -7.95
C ALA A 12 5.19 33.05 -8.59
N ALA A 13 4.92 31.89 -7.99
CA ALA A 13 5.28 30.60 -8.57
C ALA A 13 4.52 30.32 -9.88
N ILE A 14 3.22 30.63 -9.92
CA ILE A 14 2.39 30.48 -11.13
C ILE A 14 2.93 31.36 -12.26
N THR A 15 3.19 32.65 -12.01
CA THR A 15 3.71 33.56 -13.04
C THR A 15 5.03 33.03 -13.61
N LYS A 16 5.98 32.65 -12.75
CA LYS A 16 7.25 32.08 -13.21
C LYS A 16 7.07 30.81 -14.04
N ALA A 17 6.15 29.93 -13.62
CA ALA A 17 5.85 28.71 -14.36
C ALA A 17 5.29 29.02 -15.76
N LEU A 18 4.38 29.99 -15.87
CA LEU A 18 3.82 30.42 -17.15
C LEU A 18 4.86 31.11 -18.06
N ASP A 19 5.86 31.79 -17.48
CA ASP A 19 6.99 32.37 -18.19
C ASP A 19 8.06 31.34 -18.61
N GLY A 20 7.83 30.04 -18.35
CA GLY A 20 8.68 28.94 -18.80
C GLY A 20 9.73 28.47 -17.79
N ASP A 21 9.66 28.89 -16.53
CA ASP A 21 10.48 28.31 -15.47
C ASP A 21 10.05 26.85 -15.22
N THR A 22 10.86 25.92 -15.71
CA THR A 22 10.58 24.47 -15.62
C THR A 22 10.56 23.96 -14.18
N VAL A 23 11.26 24.62 -13.25
CA VAL A 23 11.23 24.25 -11.82
C VAL A 23 9.91 24.67 -11.21
N ALA A 24 9.46 25.90 -11.47
CA ALA A 24 8.16 26.39 -11.02
C ALA A 24 7.00 25.58 -11.64
N LEU A 25 7.10 25.21 -12.93
CA LEU A 25 6.15 24.32 -13.61
C LEU A 25 6.04 22.97 -12.92
N ARG A 26 7.17 22.31 -12.65
CA ARG A 26 7.19 21.01 -11.96
C ARG A 26 6.54 21.11 -10.58
N LEU A 27 6.84 22.15 -9.82
CA LEU A 27 6.28 22.37 -8.48
C LEU A 27 4.76 22.57 -8.52
N CYS A 28 4.27 23.31 -9.52
CA CYS A 28 2.82 23.46 -9.76
C CYS A 28 2.17 22.13 -10.18
N LEU A 29 2.79 21.38 -11.09
CA LEU A 29 2.29 20.09 -11.57
C LEU A 29 2.26 19.02 -10.47
N ASP A 30 3.30 18.95 -9.63
CA ASP A 30 3.36 18.05 -8.48
C ASP A 30 2.19 18.29 -7.49
N ARG A 31 1.60 19.49 -7.48
CA ARG A 31 0.45 19.84 -6.62
C ARG A 31 -0.91 19.73 -7.32
N LEU A 32 -0.98 20.04 -8.62
CA LEU A 32 -2.20 19.99 -9.43
C LEU A 32 -2.53 18.58 -9.91
N ALA A 33 -1.51 17.83 -10.31
CA ALA A 33 -1.60 16.45 -10.78
C ALA A 33 -0.51 15.62 -10.07
N PRO A 34 -0.61 15.47 -8.72
CA PRO A 34 0.34 14.66 -8.00
C PRO A 34 0.34 13.26 -8.62
N PRO A 35 1.50 12.61 -8.80
CA PRO A 35 1.53 11.21 -9.15
C PRO A 35 0.64 10.47 -8.15
N ARG A 36 -0.30 9.65 -8.65
CA ARG A 36 -1.28 8.89 -7.84
C ARG A 36 -0.51 7.89 -6.97
N ARG A 37 0.03 8.36 -5.84
CA ARG A 37 0.84 7.55 -4.93
C ARG A 37 -0.03 6.73 -3.97
N ASP A 38 -1.20 7.25 -3.62
CA ASP A 38 -2.09 6.66 -2.59
C ASP A 38 -3.56 6.57 -3.04
N ALA A 39 -3.82 6.29 -4.32
CA ALA A 39 -5.20 5.98 -4.72
C ALA A 39 -5.60 4.61 -4.12
N PRO A 40 -6.81 4.46 -3.57
CA PRO A 40 -7.31 3.15 -3.16
C PRO A 40 -7.27 2.17 -4.33
N ILE A 41 -6.69 1.00 -4.11
CA ILE A 41 -6.69 -0.10 -5.07
C ILE A 41 -7.99 -0.89 -4.86
N ALA A 42 -8.78 -1.02 -5.92
CA ALA A 42 -9.98 -1.85 -5.91
C ALA A 42 -9.61 -3.26 -6.37
N VAL A 43 -9.15 -4.10 -5.45
CA VAL A 43 -8.89 -5.52 -5.71
C VAL A 43 -9.68 -6.38 -4.75
N ALA A 44 -10.49 -7.30 -5.29
CA ALA A 44 -11.21 -8.27 -4.49
C ALA A 44 -10.28 -9.44 -4.16
N LEU A 45 -9.89 -9.55 -2.88
CA LEU A 45 -9.04 -10.64 -2.41
C LEU A 45 -9.87 -11.64 -1.59
N PRO A 46 -9.63 -12.95 -1.74
CA PRO A 46 -10.21 -13.95 -0.85
C PRO A 46 -9.69 -13.77 0.59
N PRO A 47 -10.42 -14.24 1.61
CA PRO A 47 -9.98 -14.18 3.00
C PRO A 47 -8.70 -14.99 3.20
N VAL A 48 -7.76 -14.47 3.97
CA VAL A 48 -6.47 -15.12 4.25
C VAL A 48 -6.45 -15.64 5.68
N ARG A 49 -6.75 -16.92 5.87
CA ARG A 49 -6.73 -17.57 7.21
C ARG A 49 -5.67 -18.66 7.32
N SER A 50 -4.88 -18.85 6.27
CA SER A 50 -3.84 -19.86 6.22
C SER A 50 -2.78 -19.49 5.19
N ALA A 51 -1.66 -20.22 5.19
CA ALA A 51 -0.66 -20.11 4.12
C ALA A 51 -1.22 -20.49 2.74
N ALA A 52 -2.18 -21.42 2.68
CA ALA A 52 -2.82 -21.81 1.42
C ALA A 52 -3.74 -20.71 0.90
N ASP A 53 -4.50 -20.07 1.79
CA ASP A 53 -5.36 -18.94 1.46
C ASP A 53 -4.52 -17.75 0.93
N ALA A 54 -3.32 -17.53 1.48
CA ALA A 54 -2.40 -16.50 0.99
C ALA A 54 -1.92 -16.77 -0.45
N VAL A 55 -1.71 -18.04 -0.82
CA VAL A 55 -1.38 -18.44 -2.20
C VAL A 55 -2.55 -18.12 -3.13
N GLU A 56 -3.78 -18.47 -2.74
CA GLU A 56 -4.99 -18.16 -3.51
C GLU A 56 -5.16 -16.65 -3.71
N ALA A 57 -4.99 -15.86 -2.64
CA ALA A 57 -5.05 -14.40 -2.71
C ALA A 57 -3.96 -13.82 -3.63
N SER A 58 -2.74 -14.35 -3.57
CA SER A 58 -1.66 -13.93 -4.45
C SER A 58 -1.94 -14.24 -5.93
N ALA A 59 -2.58 -15.37 -6.23
CA ALA A 59 -2.93 -15.75 -7.58
C ALA A 59 -4.03 -14.84 -8.16
N ALA A 60 -5.04 -14.51 -7.35
CA ALA A 60 -6.09 -13.54 -7.73
C ALA A 60 -5.50 -12.15 -8.04
N LEU A 61 -4.56 -11.69 -7.21
CA LEU A 61 -3.86 -10.42 -7.45
C LEU A 61 -3.04 -10.44 -8.75
N LEU A 62 -2.31 -11.52 -9.02
CA LEU A 62 -1.53 -11.66 -10.24
C LEU A 62 -2.40 -11.71 -11.50
N ALA A 63 -3.59 -12.32 -11.41
CA ALA A 63 -4.57 -12.30 -12.50
C ALA A 63 -5.03 -10.87 -12.81
N ALA A 64 -5.39 -10.09 -11.78
CA ALA A 64 -5.78 -8.68 -11.95
C ALA A 64 -4.67 -7.81 -12.56
N VAL A 65 -3.39 -8.15 -12.29
CA VAL A 65 -2.25 -7.52 -12.98
C VAL A 65 -2.19 -7.91 -14.45
N GLY A 66 -2.39 -9.19 -14.76
CA GLY A 66 -2.42 -9.70 -16.14
C GLY A 66 -3.54 -9.09 -16.98
N GLU A 67 -4.67 -8.76 -16.36
CA GLU A 67 -5.82 -8.10 -16.98
C GLU A 67 -5.68 -6.57 -17.07
N GLY A 68 -4.68 -6.00 -16.39
CA GLY A 68 -4.41 -4.56 -16.38
C GLY A 68 -5.31 -3.75 -15.44
N GLU A 69 -6.07 -4.41 -14.56
CA GLU A 69 -6.88 -3.76 -13.53
C GLU A 69 -6.03 -3.19 -12.40
N VAL A 70 -4.89 -3.82 -12.12
CA VAL A 70 -3.92 -3.43 -11.09
C VAL A 70 -2.54 -3.31 -11.72
N THR A 71 -1.80 -2.24 -11.40
CA THR A 71 -0.43 -2.09 -11.87
C THR A 71 0.53 -3.02 -11.10
N PRO A 72 1.69 -3.40 -11.69
CA PRO A 72 2.70 -4.19 -10.97
C PRO A 72 3.18 -3.56 -9.66
N ASP A 73 3.26 -2.22 -9.62
CA ASP A 73 3.69 -1.45 -8.44
C ASP A 73 2.62 -1.48 -7.32
N GLU A 74 1.34 -1.33 -7.68
CA GLU A 74 0.21 -1.51 -6.77
C GLU A 74 0.15 -2.94 -6.22
N ALA A 75 0.30 -3.94 -7.08
CA ALA A 75 0.33 -5.34 -6.68
C ALA A 75 1.51 -5.66 -5.75
N GLY A 76 2.68 -5.05 -5.97
CA GLY A 76 3.82 -5.18 -5.06
C GLY A 76 3.49 -4.71 -3.64
N ARG A 77 2.79 -3.58 -3.50
CA ARG A 77 2.32 -3.09 -2.19
C ARG A 77 1.31 -4.04 -1.55
N VAL A 78 0.35 -4.55 -2.31
CA VAL A 78 -0.67 -5.48 -1.80
C VAL A 78 -0.04 -6.82 -1.38
N MET A 79 0.91 -7.34 -2.15
CA MET A 79 1.63 -8.58 -1.83
C MET A 79 2.41 -8.46 -0.51
N ALA A 80 2.99 -7.30 -0.21
CA ALA A 80 3.66 -7.06 1.06
C ALA A 80 2.67 -7.13 2.25
N LEU A 81 1.45 -6.62 2.09
CA LEU A 81 0.40 -6.73 3.10
C LEU A 81 -0.07 -8.18 3.29
N LEU A 82 -0.24 -8.92 2.19
CA LEU A 82 -0.60 -10.35 2.23
C LEU A 82 0.45 -11.19 2.97
N ALA A 83 1.74 -10.96 2.68
CA ALA A 83 2.84 -11.65 3.36
C ALA A 83 2.88 -11.35 4.87
N ALA A 84 2.67 -10.09 5.24
CA ALA A 84 2.59 -9.69 6.65
C ALA A 84 1.40 -10.34 7.37
N HIS A 85 0.22 -10.35 6.75
CA HIS A 85 -0.97 -10.96 7.33
C HIS A 85 -0.82 -12.47 7.50
N LYS A 86 -0.26 -13.16 6.50
CA LYS A 86 0.10 -14.59 6.61
C LYS A 86 0.97 -14.85 7.85
N GLY A 87 2.00 -14.04 8.07
CA GLY A 87 2.89 -14.19 9.22
C GLY A 87 2.16 -14.03 10.57
N ILE A 88 1.19 -13.11 10.65
CA ILE A 88 0.35 -12.92 11.85
C ILE A 88 -0.50 -14.17 12.12
N VAL A 89 -1.12 -14.73 11.08
CA VAL A 89 -1.93 -15.95 11.19
C VAL A 89 -1.08 -17.13 11.65
N GLU A 90 0.07 -17.37 10.99
CA GLU A 90 0.97 -18.46 11.35
C GLU A 90 1.50 -18.33 12.79
N ALA A 91 1.79 -17.12 13.25
CA ALA A 91 2.20 -16.88 14.63
C ALA A 91 1.10 -17.27 15.63
N GLY A 92 -0.15 -16.88 15.37
CA GLY A 92 -1.29 -17.25 16.22
C GLY A 92 -1.54 -18.77 16.24
N ASP A 93 -1.43 -19.43 15.10
CA ASP A 93 -1.57 -20.88 15.00
C ASP A 93 -0.49 -21.63 15.80
N LEU A 94 0.76 -21.14 15.72
CA LEU A 94 1.87 -21.71 16.48
C LEU A 94 1.70 -21.49 17.99
N GLU A 95 1.29 -20.29 18.42
CA GLU A 95 1.03 -19.98 19.82
C GLU A 95 -0.04 -20.92 20.42
N ALA A 96 -1.16 -21.11 19.71
CA ALA A 96 -2.22 -22.02 20.13
C ALA A 96 -1.73 -23.47 20.25
N ARG A 97 -0.89 -23.93 19.31
CA ARG A 97 -0.32 -25.28 19.33
C ARG A 97 0.68 -25.47 20.47
N ILE A 98 1.51 -24.46 20.75
CA ILE A 98 2.48 -24.49 21.86
C ILE A 98 1.73 -24.60 23.20
N ALA A 99 0.73 -23.75 23.43
CA ALA A 99 -0.08 -23.81 24.66
C ALA A 99 -0.76 -25.18 24.86
N ALA A 100 -1.27 -25.78 23.78
CA ALA A 100 -1.86 -27.12 23.81
C ALA A 100 -0.86 -28.24 24.12
N LEU A 101 0.43 -28.05 23.78
CA LEU A 101 1.48 -29.00 24.11
C LEU A 101 1.99 -28.80 25.55
N GLU A 102 2.13 -27.56 26.00
CA GLU A 102 2.57 -27.24 27.37
C GLU A 102 1.58 -27.74 28.42
N THR A 103 0.27 -27.61 28.16
CA THR A 103 -0.79 -28.16 29.03
C THR A 103 -0.76 -29.69 29.11
N LYS A 104 -0.42 -30.37 28.01
CA LYS A 104 -0.25 -31.83 28.00
C LYS A 104 1.03 -32.27 28.71
N GLY A 105 2.10 -31.49 28.60
CA GLY A 105 3.39 -31.79 29.22
C GLY A 105 3.45 -31.54 30.72
N THR A 106 2.55 -30.72 31.28
CA THR A 106 2.45 -30.45 32.73
C THR A 106 1.53 -31.42 33.48
N ALA A 107 0.80 -32.29 32.76
CA ALA A 107 -0.15 -33.24 33.33
C ALA A 107 0.40 -34.67 33.51
N GLY A 108 1.71 -34.89 33.31
CA GLY A 108 2.41 -36.17 33.50
C GLY A 108 3.64 -36.03 34.37
#